data_AF-A0A6P3I090-F1
#
_entry.id   AF-A0A6P3I090-F1
#
_cell.length_a   1.000
_cell.length_b   1.000
_cell.length_c   1.000
_cell.angle_alpha   90.00
_cell.angle_beta   90.00
_cell.angle_gamma   90.00
#
_symmetry.space_group_name_H-M   'P 1'
#
loop_
_entity.id
_entity.type
_entity.pdbx_description
1 polymer ?
#
loop_
_entity_poly.entity_id
_entity_poly.type
_entity_poly.pdbx_seq_one_letter_code
_entity_poly.pdbx_strand_id
1 'polypeptide(L)'
;MRFTPGALILMLLAFSLSPVHGVLETNNTNLKCKCIRKTVNFFPISLIERLNIIPRGRGCPNTEIIVWMKNKLVICLNPQAKWTQTLIKVLSKRILSTSPAPVVKKRSD
;
A
#
# COMPACT_ATOMS: atom_id res chain seq x y z
N MET A 1 -50.11 -2.91 36.67
CA MET A 1 -49.42 -3.17 35.39
C MET A 1 -49.34 -4.67 35.17
N ARG A 2 -50.08 -5.21 34.18
CA ARG A 2 -50.11 -6.65 33.86
C ARG A 2 -49.30 -6.85 32.58
N PHE A 3 -48.03 -7.19 32.71
CA PHE A 3 -47.23 -7.55 31.55
C PHE A 3 -47.68 -8.93 31.08
N THR A 4 -48.45 -8.97 29.99
CA THR A 4 -48.85 -10.24 29.37
C THR A 4 -47.57 -10.96 28.92
N PRO A 5 -47.44 -12.26 29.19
CA PRO A 5 -46.23 -13.02 28.83
C PRO A 5 -45.95 -12.94 27.33
N GLY A 6 -47.00 -12.80 26.50
CA GLY A 6 -46.87 -12.56 25.07
C GLY A 6 -46.19 -11.24 24.69
N ALA A 7 -46.41 -10.15 25.44
CA ALA A 7 -45.76 -8.87 25.16
C ALA A 7 -44.25 -8.91 25.50
N LEU A 8 -43.89 -9.67 26.54
CA LEU A 8 -42.49 -9.93 26.93
C LEU A 8 -41.75 -10.75 25.86
N ILE A 9 -42.39 -11.80 25.34
CA ILE A 9 -41.83 -12.65 24.28
C ILE A 9 -41.64 -11.86 22.98
N LEU A 10 -42.60 -11.01 22.61
CA LEU A 10 -42.53 -10.18 21.40
C LEU A 10 -41.39 -9.16 21.45
N MET A 11 -41.16 -8.53 22.62
CA MET A 11 -40.02 -7.62 22.83
C MET A 11 -38.67 -8.34 22.75
N LEU A 12 -38.57 -9.57 23.27
CA LEU A 12 -37.35 -10.37 23.18
C LEU A 12 -37.01 -10.76 21.73
N LEU A 13 -38.02 -11.14 20.94
CA LEU A 13 -37.86 -11.48 19.54
C LEU A 13 -37.37 -10.26 18.71
N ALA A 14 -37.90 -9.06 18.98
CA ALA A 14 -37.48 -7.84 18.29
C ALA A 14 -36.00 -7.45 18.57
N PHE A 15 -35.51 -7.71 19.79
CA PHE A 15 -34.09 -7.52 20.11
C PHE A 15 -33.18 -8.52 19.39
N SER A 16 -33.63 -9.77 19.24
CA SER A 16 -32.85 -10.82 18.55
C SER A 16 -32.79 -10.66 17.03
N LEU A 17 -33.75 -9.95 16.41
CA LEU A 17 -33.76 -9.67 14.98
C LEU A 17 -33.03 -8.39 14.58
N SER A 18 -32.55 -7.59 15.53
CA SER A 18 -31.75 -6.41 15.20
C SER A 18 -30.44 -6.88 14.56
N PRO A 19 -30.19 -6.65 13.25
CA PRO A 19 -28.89 -6.91 12.68
C PRO A 19 -27.98 -5.76 13.13
N VAL A 20 -27.55 -5.77 14.39
CA VAL A 20 -26.36 -5.03 14.81
C VAL A 20 -25.15 -5.82 14.30
N HIS A 21 -25.07 -5.94 12.99
CA HIS A 21 -23.80 -6.08 12.30
C HIS A 21 -23.22 -4.68 12.15
N GLY A 22 -23.12 -3.98 13.29
CA GLY A 22 -22.13 -2.94 13.47
C GLY A 22 -20.79 -3.65 13.56
N VAL A 23 -20.34 -4.20 12.43
CA VAL A 23 -18.93 -4.51 12.20
C VAL A 23 -18.25 -3.16 12.25
N LEU A 24 -17.96 -2.71 13.46
CA LEU A 24 -16.96 -1.71 13.69
C LEU A 24 -15.67 -2.40 13.26
N GLU A 25 -15.34 -2.27 11.97
CA GLU A 25 -14.04 -2.58 11.41
C GLU A 25 -13.02 -1.63 12.07
N THR A 26 -12.79 -1.81 13.37
CA THR A 26 -11.75 -1.13 14.15
C THR A 26 -10.35 -1.60 13.79
N ASN A 27 -10.19 -2.22 12.62
CA ASN A 27 -8.90 -2.54 12.02
C ASN A 27 -8.72 -1.92 10.62
N ASN A 28 -9.44 -0.83 10.31
CA ASN A 28 -9.24 -0.04 9.08
C ASN A 28 -7.99 0.85 9.14
N THR A 29 -6.90 0.36 9.73
CA THR A 29 -5.57 0.99 9.63
C THR A 29 -4.90 0.70 8.28
N ASN A 30 -5.50 -0.18 7.47
CA ASN A 30 -5.14 -0.44 6.08
C ASN A 30 -5.96 0.44 5.11
N LEU A 31 -5.82 1.76 5.22
CA LEU A 31 -6.21 2.61 4.11
C LEU A 31 -5.46 2.13 2.86
N LYS A 32 -6.20 1.60 1.87
CA LYS A 32 -5.90 1.37 0.44
C LYS A 32 -4.42 1.28 0.00
N CYS A 33 -3.56 0.59 0.73
CA CYS A 33 -2.18 0.36 0.30
C CYS A 33 -2.21 -0.53 -0.96
N LYS A 34 -1.44 -0.19 -1.99
CA LYS A 34 -1.40 -0.98 -3.25
C LYS A 34 -0.74 -2.34 -3.05
N CYS A 35 0.12 -2.47 -2.05
CA CYS A 35 0.89 -3.66 -1.75
C CYS A 35 0.35 -4.38 -0.52
N ILE A 36 -0.29 -5.52 -0.73
CA ILE A 36 -0.78 -6.40 0.35
C ILE A 36 0.35 -7.30 0.88
N ARG A 37 1.25 -7.78 0.01
CA ARG A 37 2.38 -8.64 0.36
C ARG A 37 3.68 -8.00 -0.11
N LYS A 38 4.69 -8.01 0.76
CA LYS A 38 6.04 -7.51 0.45
C LYS A 38 6.95 -8.71 0.21
N THR A 39 7.56 -8.78 -0.97
CA THR A 39 8.52 -9.83 -1.30
C THR A 39 9.92 -9.40 -0.89
N VAL A 40 10.65 -10.31 -0.26
CA VAL A 40 12.05 -10.11 0.19
C VAL A 40 13.05 -10.79 -0.77
N ASN A 41 12.56 -11.54 -1.76
CA ASN A 41 13.42 -12.25 -2.70
C ASN A 41 14.25 -11.29 -3.56
N PHE A 42 15.53 -11.61 -3.65
CA PHE A 42 16.47 -10.96 -4.55
C PHE A 42 16.13 -11.32 -6.00
N PHE A 43 16.21 -10.32 -6.87
CA PHE A 43 16.10 -10.51 -8.32
C PHE A 43 17.15 -9.69 -9.07
N PRO A 44 17.55 -10.12 -10.28
CA PRO A 44 18.51 -9.37 -11.08
C PRO A 44 17.91 -8.04 -11.55
N ILE A 45 18.68 -6.97 -11.38
CA ILE A 45 18.29 -5.58 -11.71
C ILE A 45 18.00 -5.43 -13.23
N SER A 46 18.61 -6.26 -14.08
CA SER A 46 18.43 -6.26 -15.54
C SER A 46 17.01 -6.62 -16.00
N LEU A 47 16.23 -7.30 -15.14
CA LEU A 47 14.84 -7.66 -15.43
C LEU A 47 13.85 -6.56 -15.03
N ILE A 48 14.30 -5.54 -14.31
CA ILE A 48 13.46 -4.42 -13.91
C ILE A 48 13.19 -3.54 -15.13
N GLU A 49 11.92 -3.31 -15.40
CA GLU A 49 11.46 -2.39 -16.43
C GLU A 49 11.16 -1.01 -15.84
N ARG A 50 10.42 -0.97 -14.72
CA ARG A 50 10.07 0.27 -14.02
C ARG A 50 10.13 0.11 -12.51
N LEU A 51 10.43 1.21 -11.82
CA LEU A 51 10.43 1.34 -10.37
C LEU A 51 9.57 2.55 -9.99
N ASN A 52 8.69 2.39 -9.01
CA ASN A 52 7.90 3.47 -8.43
C ASN A 52 8.00 3.43 -6.91
N ILE A 53 8.29 4.58 -6.33
CA ILE A 53 8.44 4.74 -4.89
C ILE A 53 7.29 5.64 -4.42
N ILE A 54 6.38 5.08 -3.66
CA ILE A 54 5.20 5.77 -3.14
C ILE A 54 5.48 6.07 -1.66
N PRO A 55 5.63 7.36 -1.28
CA PRO A 55 5.87 7.73 0.10
C PRO A 55 4.61 7.51 0.97
N ARG A 56 4.81 7.48 2.29
CA ARG A 56 3.71 7.44 3.27
C ARG A 56 2.75 8.61 3.04
N GLY A 57 1.45 8.36 3.11
CA GLY A 57 0.43 9.38 2.94
C GLY A 57 -0.83 9.11 3.77
N ARG A 58 -1.79 10.05 3.70
CA ARG A 58 -3.08 9.94 4.41
C ARG A 58 -3.87 8.67 4.05
N GLY A 59 -3.64 8.13 2.85
CA GLY A 59 -4.30 6.94 2.34
C GLY A 59 -3.48 5.65 2.41
N CYS A 60 -2.24 5.66 2.88
CA CYS A 60 -1.46 4.46 3.22
C CYS A 60 -0.31 4.88 4.15
N PRO A 61 -0.26 4.38 5.39
CA PRO A 61 0.74 4.81 6.38
C PRO A 61 2.15 4.26 6.11
N ASN A 62 2.30 3.39 5.11
CA ASN A 62 3.56 2.73 4.78
C ASN A 62 4.15 3.26 3.47
N THR A 63 5.47 3.37 3.39
CA THR A 63 6.16 3.59 2.12
C THR A 63 6.05 2.32 1.29
N GLU A 64 5.61 2.43 0.05
CA GLU A 64 5.49 1.31 -0.87
C GLU A 64 6.51 1.46 -1.99
N ILE A 65 7.13 0.36 -2.39
CA ILE A 65 8.07 0.34 -3.50
C ILE A 65 7.57 -0.75 -4.45
N ILE A 66 7.18 -0.34 -5.65
CA ILE A 66 6.59 -1.22 -6.65
C ILE A 66 7.56 -1.32 -7.82
N VAL A 67 7.82 -2.56 -8.22
CA VAL A 67 8.72 -2.90 -9.33
C VAL A 67 7.91 -3.62 -10.39
N TRP A 68 8.00 -3.13 -11.63
CA TRP A 68 7.50 -3.83 -12.81
C TRP A 68 8.67 -4.52 -13.49
N MET A 69 8.55 -5.82 -13.66
CA MET A 69 9.50 -6.63 -14.41
C MET A 69 9.13 -6.63 -15.89
N LYS A 70 10.14 -6.84 -16.74
CA LYS A 70 9.96 -7.07 -18.19
C LYS A 70 9.03 -8.25 -18.50
N ASN A 71 8.97 -9.23 -17.60
CA ASN A 71 8.06 -10.37 -17.71
C ASN A 71 6.61 -10.01 -17.29
N LYS A 72 6.26 -8.72 -17.23
CA LYS A 72 4.96 -8.18 -16.79
C LYS A 72 4.59 -8.51 -15.34
N LEU A 73 5.53 -9.05 -14.56
CA LEU A 73 5.35 -9.34 -13.14
C LEU A 73 5.46 -8.04 -12.33
N VAL A 74 4.51 -7.82 -11.43
CA VAL A 74 4.51 -6.68 -10.50
C VAL A 74 4.89 -7.18 -9.12
N ILE A 75 5.95 -6.62 -8.55
CA ILE A 75 6.50 -7.04 -7.25
C ILE A 75 6.56 -5.84 -6.31
N CYS A 76 6.06 -6.03 -5.10
CA CYS A 76 6.18 -5.06 -4.02
C CYS A 76 7.40 -5.37 -3.16
N LEU A 77 8.27 -4.38 -2.97
CA LEU A 77 9.48 -4.49 -2.16
C LEU A 77 9.27 -3.94 -0.74
N ASN A 78 9.97 -4.52 0.22
CA ASN A 78 10.03 -3.98 1.57
C ASN A 78 11.02 -2.79 1.63
N PRO A 79 10.60 -1.56 1.98
CA PRO A 79 11.49 -0.42 2.12
C PRO A 79 12.53 -0.57 3.23
N GLN A 80 12.27 -1.40 4.25
CA GLN A 80 13.21 -1.63 5.35
C GLN A 80 14.29 -2.65 5.00
N ALA A 81 14.13 -3.43 3.92
CA ALA A 81 15.13 -4.41 3.53
C ALA A 81 16.38 -3.73 2.96
N LYS A 82 17.56 -4.16 3.44
CA LYS A 82 18.87 -3.62 3.04
C LYS A 82 19.07 -3.68 1.53
N TRP A 83 18.66 -4.77 0.89
CA TRP A 83 18.78 -4.94 -0.54
C TRP A 83 17.93 -3.93 -1.34
N THR A 84 16.70 -3.64 -0.90
CA THR A 84 15.84 -2.63 -1.53
C THR A 84 16.52 -1.25 -1.53
N GLN A 85 17.16 -0.86 -0.43
CA GLN A 85 17.90 0.39 -0.36
C GLN A 85 19.10 0.42 -1.32
N THR A 86 19.84 -0.69 -1.42
CA THR A 86 20.93 -0.84 -2.40
C THR A 86 20.41 -0.74 -3.82
N LEU A 87 19.29 -1.39 -4.13
CA LEU A 87 18.67 -1.37 -5.45
C LEU A 87 18.27 0.05 -5.87
N ILE A 88 17.65 0.82 -4.96
CA ILE A 88 17.32 2.23 -5.21
C ILE A 88 18.60 3.04 -5.49
N LYS A 89 19.67 2.86 -4.69
CA LYS A 89 20.94 3.56 -4.89
C LYS A 89 21.62 3.22 -6.21
N VAL A 90 21.54 1.97 -6.65
CA VAL A 90 22.12 1.53 -7.94
C VAL A 90 21.30 2.10 -9.09
N LEU A 91 19.98 2.05 -9.02
CA LEU A 91 19.10 2.56 -10.07
C LEU A 91 19.15 4.09 -10.18
N SER A 92 19.22 4.82 -9.06
CA SER A 92 19.37 6.27 -9.09
C SER A 92 20.67 6.70 -9.76
N LYS A 93 21.79 5.99 -9.49
CA LYS A 93 23.05 6.22 -10.19
C LYS A 93 22.96 5.95 -11.69
N ARG A 94 22.28 4.88 -12.12
CA ARG A 94 22.10 4.57 -13.55
C ARG A 94 21.25 5.63 -14.28
N ILE A 95 20.20 6.15 -13.64
CA ILE A 95 19.40 7.25 -14.20
C ILE A 95 20.26 8.51 -14.32
N LEU A 96 21.11 8.80 -13.32
CA LEU A 96 22.04 9.93 -13.37
C LEU A 96 23.11 9.76 -14.47
N SER A 97 23.58 8.53 -14.70
CA SER A 97 24.53 8.22 -15.79
C SER A 97 23.89 8.11 -17.18
N THR A 98 22.55 8.06 -17.28
CA THR A 98 21.79 8.03 -18.55
C THR A 98 20.92 9.29 -18.72
N SER A 99 21.11 10.32 -17.88
CA SER A 99 20.53 11.63 -18.15
C SER A 99 21.33 12.29 -19.28
N PRO A 100 20.69 12.89 -20.30
CA PRO A 100 21.38 13.86 -21.13
C PRO A 100 21.96 14.93 -20.20
N ALA A 101 23.12 15.47 -20.58
CA ALA A 101 23.87 16.49 -19.83
C ALA A 101 22.94 17.52 -19.18
N PRO A 102 23.26 18.03 -17.97
CA PRO A 102 22.41 19.02 -17.32
C PRO A 102 22.23 20.18 -18.28
N VAL A 103 20.98 20.49 -18.64
CA VAL A 103 20.64 21.70 -19.39
C VAL A 103 20.95 22.86 -18.46
N VAL A 104 22.17 23.36 -18.56
CA VAL A 104 22.59 24.65 -18.02
C VAL A 104 21.71 25.69 -18.71
N LYS A 105 20.68 26.15 -18.00
CA LYS A 105 19.89 27.31 -18.43
C LYS A 105 20.83 28.51 -18.32
N LYS A 106 21.44 28.90 -19.44
CA LYS A 106 22.23 30.13 -19.56
C LYS A 106 21.25 31.29 -19.33
N ARG A 107 21.41 32.01 -18.21
CA ARG A 107 20.67 33.24 -17.94
C ARG A 107 21.25 34.30 -18.89
N SER A 108 20.46 34.71 -19.87
CA SER A 108 20.77 35.85 -20.74
C SER A 108 20.63 37.14 -19.94
N ASP A 109 21.57 38.05 -20.18
CA ASP A 109 21.70 39.40 -19.63
C ASP A 109 20.41 40.23 -19.62
#